data_AF-A0A090VPI2-F1
#
_entry.id   AF-A0A090VPI2-F1
#
_cell.length_a   1.000
_cell.length_b   1.000
_cell.length_c   1.000
_cell.angle_alpha   90.00
_cell.angle_beta   90.00
_cell.angle_gamma   90.00
#
_symmetry.space_group_name_H-M   'P 1'
#
loop_
_entity.id
_entity.type
_entity.pdbx_description
1 polymer ?
#
loop_
_entity_poly.entity_id
_entity_poly.type
_entity_poly.pdbx_seq_one_letter_code
_entity_poly.pdbx_strand_id
1 'polypeptide(L)'
;MAYALVPLSIILGVYTGILLSAFNARPLWNNAILGPLFLTSGLSTGAATIILLAKNTKEIQLFSKIDLALIIIELGLIVHMIMGMYAGSEVQLDAMNLLIGGEFTLMFFGFVVILGLIVPGILEALEIKGFKVPVAIPAILILIGGLIFRFVMVEAGQITRYLY
;
A
#
# COMPACT_ATOMS: atom_id res chain seq x y z
N MET A 1 -29.01 -3.13 -2.20
CA MET A 1 -28.03 -2.42 -1.34
C MET A 1 -26.58 -2.75 -1.71
N ALA A 2 -26.16 -4.02 -1.73
CA ALA A 2 -24.77 -4.38 -2.09
C ALA A 2 -24.26 -3.80 -3.43
N TYR A 3 -25.09 -3.86 -4.49
CA TYR A 3 -24.75 -3.29 -5.79
C TYR A 3 -24.48 -1.77 -5.78
N ALA A 4 -25.05 -1.04 -4.82
CA ALA A 4 -24.77 0.38 -4.64
C ALA A 4 -23.55 0.61 -3.72
N LEU A 5 -23.40 -0.21 -2.68
CA LEU A 5 -22.32 -0.04 -1.70
C LEU A 5 -20.94 -0.39 -2.26
N VAL A 6 -20.82 -1.42 -3.09
CA VAL A 6 -19.52 -1.81 -3.69
C VAL A 6 -18.89 -0.65 -4.48
N PRO A 7 -19.55 -0.03 -5.48
CA PRO A 7 -18.95 1.09 -6.20
C PRO A 7 -18.71 2.30 -5.29
N LEU A 8 -19.61 2.59 -4.34
CA LEU A 8 -19.41 3.70 -3.41
C LEU A 8 -18.19 3.51 -2.50
N SER A 9 -17.96 2.30 -1.99
CA SER A 9 -16.78 1.98 -1.17
C SER A 9 -15.49 2.05 -1.98
N ILE A 10 -15.51 1.63 -3.25
CA ILE A 10 -14.36 1.77 -4.15
C ILE A 10 -14.05 3.26 -4.38
N ILE A 11 -15.06 4.06 -4.70
CA ILE A 11 -14.89 5.51 -4.88
C ILE A 11 -14.31 6.15 -3.61
N LEU A 12 -14.85 5.81 -2.45
CA LEU A 12 -14.36 6.30 -1.16
C LEU A 12 -12.91 5.89 -0.90
N GLY A 13 -12.54 4.64 -1.16
CA GLY A 13 -11.18 4.14 -0.95
C GLY A 13 -10.15 4.81 -1.86
N VAL A 14 -10.51 5.02 -3.13
CA VAL A 14 -9.65 5.66 -4.14
C VAL A 14 -9.54 7.18 -3.91
N TYR A 15 -10.57 7.81 -3.33
CA TYR A 15 -10.69 9.27 -3.20
C TYR A 15 -9.44 9.94 -2.62
N THR A 16 -8.85 9.37 -1.56
CA THR A 16 -7.65 9.94 -0.94
C THR A 16 -6.49 10.01 -1.93
N GLY A 17 -6.24 8.93 -2.67
CA GLY A 17 -5.17 8.89 -3.66
C GLY A 17 -5.44 9.84 -4.84
N ILE A 18 -6.69 9.95 -5.30
CA ILE A 18 -7.06 10.93 -6.34
C ILE A 18 -6.83 12.36 -5.85
N LEU A 19 -7.26 12.68 -4.64
CA LEU A 19 -7.11 14.01 -4.06
C LEU A 19 -5.63 14.40 -3.97
N LEU A 20 -4.76 13.50 -3.52
CA LEU A 20 -3.31 13.73 -3.54
C LEU A 20 -2.81 13.94 -4.98
N SER A 21 -3.20 13.07 -5.92
CA SER A 21 -2.75 13.14 -7.31
C SER A 21 -3.14 14.42 -8.05
N ALA A 22 -4.22 15.07 -7.63
CA ALA A 22 -4.69 16.33 -8.20
C ALA A 22 -3.78 17.54 -7.88
N PHE A 23 -2.87 17.43 -6.90
CA PHE A 23 -1.91 18.49 -6.58
C PHE A 23 -0.71 18.47 -7.55
N ASN A 24 -0.92 18.99 -8.76
CA ASN A 24 0.11 19.05 -9.80
C ASN A 24 1.43 19.70 -9.38
N ALA A 25 1.41 20.60 -8.38
CA ALA A 25 2.61 21.25 -7.87
C ALA A 25 3.52 20.33 -7.02
N ARG A 26 3.10 19.09 -6.75
CA ARG A 26 3.78 18.12 -5.88
C ARG A 26 4.16 16.86 -6.69
N PRO A 27 5.39 16.75 -7.20
CA PRO A 27 5.78 15.73 -8.16
C PRO A 27 5.61 14.29 -7.66
N LEU A 28 5.85 14.02 -6.37
CA LEU A 28 5.62 12.68 -5.79
C LEU A 28 4.14 12.30 -5.85
N TRP A 29 3.25 13.28 -5.64
CA TRP A 29 1.82 13.03 -5.68
C TRP A 29 1.28 12.96 -7.11
N ASN A 30 1.85 13.72 -8.03
CA ASN A 30 1.38 13.85 -9.41
C ASN A 30 1.64 12.58 -10.24
N ASN A 31 0.93 11.50 -9.93
CA ASN A 31 0.89 10.27 -10.70
C ASN A 31 -0.48 9.58 -10.55
N ALA A 32 -0.93 8.90 -11.60
CA ALA A 32 -2.24 8.24 -11.64
C ALA A 32 -2.32 6.97 -10.77
N ILE A 33 -1.17 6.45 -10.31
CA ILE A 33 -1.09 5.18 -9.57
C ILE A 33 -1.53 5.34 -8.11
N LEU A 34 -1.46 6.56 -7.54
CA LEU A 34 -1.84 6.79 -6.14
C LEU A 34 -3.26 6.36 -5.80
N GLY A 35 -4.24 6.62 -6.68
CA GLY A 35 -5.63 6.20 -6.46
C GLY A 35 -5.75 4.69 -6.22
N PRO A 36 -5.36 3.86 -7.20
CA PRO A 36 -5.31 2.41 -7.04
C PRO A 36 -4.45 1.95 -5.86
N LEU A 37 -3.29 2.58 -5.62
CA LEU A 37 -2.37 2.17 -4.55
C LEU A 37 -2.99 2.38 -3.16
N PHE A 38 -3.64 3.53 -2.91
CA PHE A 38 -4.35 3.79 -1.66
C PHE A 38 -5.57 2.86 -1.47
N LEU A 39 -6.28 2.53 -2.55
CA LEU A 39 -7.38 1.57 -2.49
C LEU A 39 -6.88 0.18 -2.09
N THR A 40 -5.86 -0.34 -2.78
CA THR A 40 -5.32 -1.68 -2.52
C THR A 40 -4.76 -1.78 -1.10
N SER A 41 -3.97 -0.80 -0.66
CA SER A 41 -3.45 -0.73 0.70
C SER A 41 -4.57 -0.61 1.75
N GLY A 42 -5.63 0.14 1.42
CA GLY A 42 -6.85 0.25 2.24
C GLY A 42 -7.58 -1.09 2.40
N LEU A 43 -7.74 -1.84 1.30
CA LEU A 43 -8.36 -3.16 1.32
C LEU A 43 -7.50 -4.17 2.10
N SER A 44 -6.18 -4.14 1.94
CA SER A 44 -5.26 -5.03 2.65
C SER A 44 -5.29 -4.79 4.16
N THR A 45 -5.18 -3.53 4.59
CA THR A 45 -5.34 -3.17 6.02
C THR A 45 -6.72 -3.54 6.58
N GLY A 46 -7.78 -3.46 5.76
CA GLY A 46 -9.11 -3.95 6.12
C GLY A 46 -9.15 -5.48 6.30
N ALA A 47 -8.58 -6.24 5.37
CA ALA A 47 -8.47 -7.69 5.45
C ALA A 47 -7.67 -8.13 6.69
N ALA A 48 -6.52 -7.51 6.95
CA ALA A 48 -5.72 -7.73 8.16
C ALA A 48 -6.51 -7.46 9.45
N THR A 49 -7.31 -6.40 9.49
CA THR A 49 -8.19 -6.11 10.63
C THR A 49 -9.24 -7.20 10.83
N ILE A 50 -9.84 -7.70 9.74
CA ILE A 50 -10.81 -8.80 9.81
C ILE A 50 -10.13 -10.08 10.32
N ILE A 51 -8.92 -10.40 9.85
CA ILE A 51 -8.14 -11.55 10.33
C ILE A 51 -7.94 -11.51 11.85
N LEU A 52 -7.61 -10.34 12.41
CA LEU A 52 -7.41 -10.17 13.85
C LEU A 52 -8.69 -10.37 14.67
N LEU A 53 -9.85 -10.05 14.11
CA LEU A 53 -11.14 -10.09 14.79
C LEU A 53 -11.93 -11.38 14.50
N ALA A 54 -11.56 -12.10 13.45
CA ALA A 54 -12.24 -13.31 13.01
C ALA A 54 -12.13 -14.42 14.06
N LYS A 55 -13.25 -15.09 14.30
CA LYS A 55 -13.34 -16.18 15.30
C LYS A 55 -13.26 -17.57 14.69
N ASN A 56 -13.34 -17.66 13.36
CA ASN A 56 -13.40 -18.93 12.65
C ASN A 56 -12.27 -19.03 11.63
N THR A 57 -11.71 -20.23 11.49
CA THR A 57 -10.56 -20.48 10.62
C THR A 57 -10.87 -20.28 9.13
N LYS A 58 -12.12 -20.49 8.71
CA LYS A 58 -12.51 -20.33 7.30
C LYS A 58 -12.43 -18.87 6.85
N GLU A 59 -12.89 -17.95 7.69
CA GLU A 59 -12.84 -16.51 7.46
C GLU A 59 -11.39 -16.02 7.47
N ILE A 60 -10.59 -16.45 8.45
CA ILE A 60 -9.14 -16.17 8.49
C ILE A 60 -8.49 -16.60 7.18
N GLN A 61 -8.67 -17.85 6.75
CA GLN A 61 -8.07 -18.36 5.51
C GLN A 61 -8.59 -17.66 4.24
N LEU A 62 -9.86 -17.25 4.22
CA LEU A 62 -10.41 -16.50 3.10
C LEU A 62 -9.74 -15.13 3.00
N PHE A 63 -9.66 -14.40 4.11
CA PHE A 63 -9.05 -13.06 4.13
C PHE A 63 -7.54 -13.10 3.97
N SER A 64 -6.81 -14.11 4.48
CA SER A 64 -5.37 -14.29 4.17
C SER A 64 -5.14 -14.50 2.68
N LYS A 65 -6.04 -15.19 1.96
CA LYS A 65 -5.91 -15.36 0.50
C LYS A 65 -6.22 -14.09 -0.28
N ILE A 66 -7.22 -13.33 0.18
CA ILE A 66 -7.57 -12.03 -0.40
C ILE A 66 -6.41 -11.06 -0.19
N ASP A 67 -5.88 -10.99 1.03
CA ASP A 67 -4.78 -10.11 1.39
C ASP A 67 -3.51 -10.44 0.59
N LEU A 68 -3.12 -11.71 0.51
CA LEU A 68 -1.99 -12.14 -0.32
C LEU A 68 -2.12 -11.68 -1.78
N ALA A 69 -3.34 -11.72 -2.36
CA ALA A 69 -3.58 -11.20 -3.70
C ALA A 69 -3.44 -9.67 -3.75
N LEU A 70 -3.94 -8.94 -2.75
CA LEU A 70 -3.81 -7.49 -2.62
C LEU A 70 -2.34 -7.08 -2.46
N ILE A 71 -1.54 -7.79 -1.65
CA ILE A 71 -0.10 -7.57 -1.49
C ILE A 71 0.62 -7.67 -2.82
N ILE A 72 0.33 -8.70 -3.62
CA ILE A 72 0.93 -8.88 -4.95
C ILE A 72 0.57 -7.70 -5.87
N ILE A 73 -0.71 -7.28 -5.85
CA ILE A 73 -1.17 -6.11 -6.61
C ILE A 73 -0.47 -4.85 -6.12
N GLU A 74 -0.37 -4.63 -4.82
CA GLU A 74 0.26 -3.44 -4.21
C GLU A 74 1.74 -3.36 -4.55
N LEU A 75 2.48 -4.47 -4.45
CA LEU A 75 3.87 -4.55 -4.91
C LEU A 75 3.99 -4.21 -6.40
N GLY A 76 3.09 -4.74 -7.23
CA GLY A 76 3.02 -4.41 -8.65
C GLY A 76 2.78 -2.92 -8.92
N LEU A 77 1.86 -2.31 -8.16
CA LEU A 77 1.55 -0.88 -8.24
C LEU A 77 2.72 -0.02 -7.75
N ILE A 78 3.42 -0.41 -6.68
CA ILE A 78 4.63 0.28 -6.19
C ILE A 78 5.71 0.26 -7.26
N VAL A 79 5.97 -0.90 -7.87
CA VAL A 79 6.94 -1.03 -8.97
C VAL A 79 6.53 -0.13 -10.15
N HIS A 80 5.25 -0.13 -10.54
CA HIS A 80 4.76 0.74 -11.63
C HIS A 80 4.86 2.23 -11.29
N MET A 81 4.61 2.62 -10.03
CA MET A 81 4.80 3.99 -9.57
C MET A 81 6.26 4.42 -9.74
N ILE A 82 7.21 3.60 -9.27
CA ILE A 82 8.65 3.86 -9.40
C ILE A 82 9.07 3.93 -10.88
N MET A 83 8.63 2.99 -11.71
CA MET A 83 8.90 3.02 -13.16
C MET A 83 8.34 4.28 -13.83
N GLY A 84 7.13 4.69 -13.47
CA GLY A 84 6.51 5.90 -13.98
C GLY A 84 7.27 7.17 -13.59
N MET A 85 7.80 7.22 -12.37
CA MET A 85 8.65 8.33 -11.93
C MET A 85 10.02 8.31 -12.62
N TYR A 86 10.60 7.13 -12.87
CA TYR A 86 11.85 6.98 -13.63
C TYR A 86 11.74 7.43 -15.09
N ALA A 87 10.58 7.21 -15.72
CA ALA A 87 10.29 7.67 -17.07
C ALA A 87 9.84 9.15 -17.11
N GLY A 88 9.82 9.81 -15.95
CA GLY A 88 9.31 11.15 -15.74
C GLY A 88 10.30 12.28 -16.02
N SER A 89 9.93 13.48 -15.56
CA SER A 89 10.82 14.66 -15.57
C SER A 89 11.93 14.54 -14.50
N GLU A 90 12.95 15.40 -14.60
CA GLU A 90 14.01 15.48 -13.58
C GLU A 90 13.43 15.75 -12.17
N VAL A 91 12.40 16.58 -12.08
CA VAL A 91 11.71 16.86 -10.81
C VAL A 91 10.97 15.62 -10.26
N GLN A 92 10.47 14.73 -11.12
CA GLN A 92 9.90 13.45 -10.69
C GLN A 92 11.00 12.48 -10.23
N LEU A 93 12.17 12.47 -10.87
CA LEU A 93 13.32 11.70 -10.42
C LEU A 93 13.79 12.15 -9.03
N ASP A 94 13.92 13.46 -8.82
CA ASP A 94 14.29 14.04 -7.51
C ASP A 94 13.27 13.72 -6.42
N ALA A 95 11.99 13.80 -6.74
CA ALA A 95 10.92 13.42 -5.83
C ALA A 95 11.00 11.93 -5.44
N MET A 96 11.25 11.06 -6.41
CA MET A 96 11.43 9.62 -6.18
C MET A 96 12.68 9.32 -5.35
N ASN A 97 13.76 10.10 -5.52
CA ASN A 97 15.00 9.91 -4.75
C ASN A 97 14.77 10.00 -3.24
N LEU A 98 13.76 10.75 -2.77
CA LEU A 98 13.36 10.74 -1.36
C LEU A 98 12.96 9.34 -0.85
N LEU A 99 12.37 8.50 -1.73
CA LEU A 99 11.94 7.14 -1.41
C LEU A 99 13.03 6.10 -1.66
N ILE A 100 13.84 6.23 -2.71
CA ILE A 100 14.79 5.16 -3.10
C ILE A 100 16.23 5.33 -2.57
N GLY A 101 16.64 6.55 -2.23
CA GLY A 101 17.98 6.84 -1.71
C GLY A 101 18.05 8.02 -0.74
N GLY A 102 16.91 8.43 -0.20
CA GLY A 102 16.76 9.63 0.63
C GLY A 102 16.24 9.33 2.02
N GLU A 103 15.72 10.37 2.67
CA GLU A 103 15.29 10.33 4.07
C GLU A 103 14.20 9.28 4.35
N PHE A 104 13.33 9.01 3.37
CA PHE A 104 12.21 8.07 3.54
C PHE A 104 12.54 6.64 3.10
N THR A 105 13.76 6.35 2.65
CA THR A 105 14.10 5.02 2.09
C THR A 105 13.95 3.89 3.09
N LEU A 106 14.41 4.08 4.33
CA LEU A 106 14.25 3.06 5.36
C LEU A 106 12.77 2.84 5.69
N MET A 107 11.98 3.93 5.79
CA MET A 107 10.55 3.84 6.07
C MET A 107 9.80 3.15 4.93
N PHE A 108 10.10 3.52 3.68
CA PHE A 108 9.43 2.96 2.51
C PHE A 108 9.85 1.51 2.25
N PHE A 109 11.13 1.22 2.01
CA PHE A 109 11.53 -0.15 1.68
C PHE A 109 11.60 -1.07 2.89
N GLY A 110 12.14 -0.59 4.01
CA GLY A 110 12.27 -1.40 5.22
C GLY A 110 10.91 -1.72 5.83
N PHE A 111 10.11 -0.69 6.13
CA PHE A 111 8.85 -0.89 6.85
C PHE A 111 7.65 -1.18 5.93
N VAL A 112 7.48 -0.46 4.82
CA VAL A 112 6.33 -0.72 3.93
C VAL A 112 6.58 -1.96 3.08
N VAL A 113 7.63 -1.97 2.25
CA VAL A 113 7.82 -3.04 1.26
C VAL A 113 8.25 -4.36 1.92
N ILE A 114 9.27 -4.34 2.78
CA ILE A 114 9.78 -5.58 3.38
C ILE A 114 8.87 -6.04 4.53
N LEU A 115 8.74 -5.24 5.58
CA LEU A 115 7.99 -5.64 6.77
C LEU A 115 6.47 -5.63 6.56
N GLY A 116 5.94 -4.71 5.76
CA GLY A 116 4.51 -4.54 5.54
C GLY A 116 3.91 -5.40 4.42
N LEU A 117 4.73 -5.84 3.45
CA LEU A 117 4.24 -6.55 2.26
C LEU A 117 4.96 -7.89 2.04
N ILE A 118 6.28 -7.91 1.87
CA ILE A 118 7.03 -9.14 1.54
C ILE A 118 6.98 -10.15 2.68
N VAL A 119 7.31 -9.74 3.91
CA VAL A 119 7.31 -10.64 5.07
C VAL A 119 5.91 -11.19 5.34
N PRO A 120 4.84 -10.36 5.42
CA PRO A 120 3.48 -10.87 5.59
C PRO A 120 3.04 -11.77 4.44
N GLY A 121 3.32 -11.41 3.19
CA GLY A 121 2.99 -12.23 2.02
C GLY A 121 3.65 -13.60 2.05
N ILE A 122 4.91 -13.70 2.51
CA ILE A 122 5.58 -14.99 2.73
C ILE A 122 4.89 -15.77 3.85
N LEU A 123 4.60 -15.13 4.99
CA LEU A 123 3.94 -15.76 6.13
C LEU A 123 2.55 -16.30 5.78
N GLU A 124 1.74 -15.53 5.07
CA GLU A 124 0.42 -15.95 4.60
C GLU A 124 0.51 -17.08 3.56
N ALA A 125 1.47 -17.00 2.63
CA ALA A 125 1.69 -18.09 1.67
C ALA A 125 2.12 -19.39 2.35
N LEU A 126 2.91 -19.32 3.43
CA LEU A 126 3.28 -20.47 4.25
C LEU A 126 2.06 -21.02 5.01
N GLU A 127 1.24 -20.14 5.60
CA GLU A 127 -0.01 -20.54 6.27
C GLU A 127 -0.93 -21.31 5.31
N ILE A 128 -1.12 -20.79 4.09
CA ILE A 128 -1.95 -21.43 3.04
C ILE A 128 -1.39 -22.79 2.61
N LYS A 129 -0.07 -22.97 2.65
CA LYS A 129 0.59 -24.27 2.40
C LYS A 129 0.48 -25.26 3.57
N GLY A 130 -0.14 -24.87 4.68
CA GLY A 130 -0.36 -25.72 5.85
C GLY A 130 0.69 -25.60 6.95
N PHE A 131 1.61 -24.63 6.86
CA PHE A 131 2.54 -24.34 7.96
C PHE A 131 1.79 -23.62 9.09
N LYS A 132 2.19 -23.90 10.35
CA LYS A 132 1.62 -23.22 11.51
C LYS A 132 2.22 -21.83 11.65
N VAL A 133 1.50 -20.82 11.19
CA VAL A 133 1.86 -19.41 11.33
C VAL A 133 0.83 -18.73 12.23
N PRO A 134 1.24 -18.00 13.29
CA PRO A 134 0.32 -17.20 14.07
C PRO A 134 -0.21 -16.05 13.21
N VAL A 135 -1.47 -16.12 12.78
CA VAL A 135 -2.10 -15.17 11.83
C VAL A 135 -2.12 -13.72 12.31
N ALA A 136 -2.00 -13.50 13.62
CA ALA A 136 -1.86 -12.16 14.17
C ALA A 136 -0.56 -11.46 13.77
N ILE A 137 0.53 -12.21 13.52
CA ILE A 137 1.83 -11.64 13.15
C ILE A 137 1.76 -10.95 11.78
N PRO A 138 1.40 -11.62 10.66
CA PRO A 138 1.30 -10.95 9.36
C PRO A 138 0.26 -9.82 9.41
N ALA A 139 -0.89 -10.02 10.06
CA ALA A 139 -1.91 -8.98 10.15
C ALA A 139 -1.42 -7.70 10.86
N ILE A 140 -0.70 -7.81 11.98
CA ILE A 140 -0.14 -6.64 12.68
C ILE A 140 0.92 -5.95 11.82
N LEU A 141 1.77 -6.72 11.14
CA LEU A 141 2.80 -6.18 10.24
C LEU A 141 2.18 -5.42 9.06
N ILE A 142 1.11 -5.94 8.46
CA ILE A 142 0.34 -5.26 7.39
C ILE A 142 -0.25 -3.95 7.89
N LEU A 143 -0.83 -3.94 9.10
CA LEU A 143 -1.38 -2.70 9.69
C LEU A 143 -0.31 -1.64 9.94
N ILE A 144 0.85 -2.05 10.48
CA ILE A 144 2.00 -1.15 10.68
C ILE A 144 2.53 -0.63 9.35
N GLY A 145 2.73 -1.53 8.37
CA GLY A 145 3.18 -1.18 7.02
C GLY A 145 2.22 -0.21 6.33
N GLY A 146 0.92 -0.47 6.37
CA GLY A 146 -0.10 0.40 5.81
C GLY A 146 -0.20 1.77 6.50
N LEU A 147 0.02 1.85 7.82
CA LEU A 147 0.11 3.11 8.54
C LEU A 147 1.34 3.92 8.10
N ILE A 148 2.51 3.28 8.07
CA ILE A 148 3.77 3.91 7.65
C ILE A 148 3.69 4.33 6.19
N PHE A 149 3.07 3.54 5.32
CA PHE A 149 2.84 3.89 3.92
C PHE A 149 2.09 5.22 3.80
N ARG A 150 0.98 5.37 4.52
CA ARG A 150 0.19 6.63 4.51
C ARG A 150 1.02 7.80 5.01
N PHE A 151 1.80 7.61 6.07
CA PHE A 151 2.70 8.64 6.59
C PHE A 151 3.77 9.05 5.56
N VAL A 152 4.51 8.09 5.00
CA VAL A 152 5.56 8.33 4.01
C VAL A 152 5.00 9.04 2.78
N MET A 153 3.88 8.57 2.22
CA MET A 153 3.32 9.16 1.01
C MET A 153 2.83 10.59 1.22
N VAL A 154 2.32 10.92 2.41
CA VAL A 154 1.88 12.29 2.73
C VAL A 154 3.09 13.18 3.02
N GLU A 155 3.99 12.79 3.91
CA GLU A 155 5.12 13.65 4.33
C GLU A 155 6.14 13.86 3.21
N ALA A 156 6.55 12.79 2.51
CA ALA A 156 7.49 12.92 1.40
C ALA A 156 6.91 13.81 0.28
N GLY A 157 5.60 13.72 0.03
CA GLY A 157 4.96 14.56 -0.99
C GLY A 157 4.90 16.03 -0.62
N GLN A 158 4.76 16.38 0.66
CA GLN A 158 4.80 17.76 1.13
C GLN A 158 6.19 18.41 0.95
N ILE A 159 7.26 17.62 0.96
CA ILE A 159 8.62 18.11 0.76
C ILE A 159 8.88 18.38 -0.73
N THR A 160 8.38 17.52 -1.62
CA THR A 160 8.58 17.67 -3.07
C THR A 160 7.80 18.87 -3.62
N ARG A 161 8.44 19.73 -4.40
CA ARG A 161 7.79 20.86 -5.08
C ARG A 161 8.46 21.09 -6.43
N TYR A 162 7.68 21.52 -7.43
CA TYR A 162 8.25 22.16 -8.61
C TYR A 162 8.82 23.51 -8.16
N LEU A 163 10.14 23.63 -8.05
CA LEU A 163 10.82 24.92 -8.02
C LEU A 163 10.96 25.37 -9.47
N TYR A 164 10.48 26.59 -9.73
CA TYR A 164 10.35 27.25 -11.04
C TYR A 164 11.46 26.95 -12.04
#